data_AF-A0A950P6Q0-F1
#
_entry.id   AF-A0A950P6Q0-F1
#
_cell.length_a   1.000
_cell.length_b   1.000
_cell.length_c   1.000
_cell.angle_alpha   90.00
_cell.angle_beta   90.00
_cell.angle_gamma   90.00
#
_symmetry.space_group_name_H-M   'P 1'
#
loop_
_entity.id
_entity.type
_entity.pdbx_description
1 polymer ?
#
loop_
_entity_poly.entity_id
_entity_poly.type
_entity_poly.pdbx_seq_one_letter_code
_entity_poly.pdbx_strand_id
1 'polypeptide(L)' 'MHDNSKTEQIARHMVDRLGADAVPVLQKLAEQAQVIGDRSGAEAWRDIAGLAEGMLSDPCRLLDNVTSR' A
#
# COMPACT_ATOMS: atom_id res chain seq x y z
N MET A 1 -4.27 17.86 -9.81
CA MET A 1 -4.87 16.57 -9.39
C MET A 1 -3.70 15.68 -9.01
N HIS A 2 -3.45 15.51 -7.72
CA HIS A 2 -2.27 14.79 -7.19
C HIS A 2 -2.75 13.86 -6.06
N ASP A 3 -3.84 13.12 -6.31
CA ASP A 3 -4.49 12.29 -5.31
C ASP A 3 -3.76 10.95 -5.09
N ASN A 4 -2.95 10.50 -6.05
CA ASN A 4 -2.07 9.33 -5.91
C ASN A 4 -1.03 9.45 -4.79
N SER A 5 -0.68 10.67 -4.37
CA SER A 5 0.34 10.87 -3.33
C SER A 5 -0.16 10.47 -1.93
N LYS A 6 -1.47 10.53 -1.67
CA LYS A 6 -2.02 10.18 -0.34
C LYS A 6 -2.06 8.66 -0.13
N THR A 7 -2.52 7.93 -1.14
CA THR A 7 -2.61 6.45 -1.16
C THR A 7 -1.23 5.83 -0.95
N GLU A 8 -0.22 6.34 -1.66
CA GLU A 8 1.18 5.91 -1.54
C GLU A 8 1.78 6.25 -0.17
N GLN A 9 1.54 7.45 0.36
CA GLN A 9 2.00 7.82 1.71
C GLN A 9 1.40 6.92 2.79
N ILE A 10 0.12 6.58 2.69
CA ILE A 10 -0.55 5.67 3.63
C ILE A 10 0.04 4.27 3.50
N ALA A 11 0.20 3.76 2.27
CA ALA A 11 0.81 2.45 2.02
C ALA A 11 2.21 2.37 2.64
N ARG A 12 3.02 3.40 2.41
CA ARG A 12 4.40 3.47 2.93
C ARG A 12 4.44 3.56 4.44
N HIS A 13 3.55 4.33 5.07
CA HIS A 13 3.44 4.39 6.53
C HIS A 13 3.02 3.05 7.14
N MET A 14 2.10 2.35 6.49
CA MET A 14 1.65 1.03 6.93
C MET A 14 2.75 -0.02 6.79
N VAL A 15 3.47 -0.03 5.68
CA VAL A 15 4.64 -0.90 5.46
C VAL A 15 5.77 -0.59 6.46
N ASP A 16 6.05 0.68 6.75
CA ASP A 16 7.07 1.08 7.72
C ASP A 16 6.73 0.60 9.14
N ARG A 17 5.45 0.67 9.53
CA ARG A 17 4.99 0.29 10.87
C ARG A 17 4.75 -1.22 11.03
N LEU A 18 4.22 -1.89 10.01
CA LEU A 18 3.72 -3.27 10.08
C LEU A 18 4.57 -4.26 9.26
N GLY A 19 5.45 -3.77 8.39
CA GLY A 19 6.25 -4.60 7.50
C GLY A 19 5.36 -5.49 6.63
N ALA A 20 5.65 -6.79 6.64
CA ALA A 20 4.91 -7.80 5.88
C ALA A 20 3.43 -7.92 6.29
N ASP A 21 3.05 -7.46 7.49
CA ASP A 21 1.67 -7.51 7.98
C ASP A 21 0.81 -6.33 7.45
N ALA A 22 1.42 -5.35 6.78
CA ALA A 22 0.70 -4.20 6.23
C ALA A 22 -0.37 -4.62 5.20
N VAL A 23 -0.04 -5.55 4.31
CA VAL A 23 -0.92 -6.03 3.24
C VAL A 23 -2.18 -6.73 3.78
N PRO A 24 -2.09 -7.75 4.66
CA PRO A 24 -3.29 -8.39 5.20
C PRO A 24 -4.15 -7.43 6.04
N VAL A 25 -3.56 -6.47 6.75
CA VAL A 25 -4.31 -5.44 7.49
C VAL A 25 -5.10 -4.53 6.52
N LEU A 26 -4.47 -4.07 5.45
CA LEU A 26 -5.11 -3.20 4.45
C LEU A 26 -6.21 -3.94 3.67
N GLN A 27 -6.02 -5.22 3.34
CA GLN A 27 -7.06 -6.04 2.74
C GLN A 27 -8.28 -6.20 3.67
N LYS A 28 -8.05 -6.42 4.96
CA LYS A 28 -9.13 -6.50 5.95
C LYS A 28 -9.92 -5.19 6.07
N LEU A 29 -9.25 -4.05 5.96
CA LEU A 29 -9.93 -2.74 5.91
C LEU A 29 -10.78 -2.58 4.64
N ALA A 30 -10.30 -3.09 3.51
CA ALA A 30 -11.06 -3.11 2.26
C ALA A 30 -12.32 -3.98 2.37
N GLU A 31 -12.22 -5.14 3.00
CA GLU A 31 -13.37 -6.02 3.27
C GLU A 31 -14.38 -5.36 4.21
N GLN A 32 -13.91 -4.70 5.28
CA GLN A 32 -14.79 -3.96 6.19
C GLN A 32 -15.54 -2.82 5.49
N ALA A 33 -14.85 -2.05 4.65
CA ALA A 33 -15.47 -1.00 3.84
C ALA A 33 -16.53 -1.59 2.89
N GLN A 34 -16.25 -2.75 2.29
CA GLN A 34 -17.23 -3.44 1.44
C GLN A 34 -18.46 -3.91 2.24
N VAL A 35 -18.27 -4.44 3.46
CA VAL A 35 -19.35 -4.91 4.34
C VAL A 35 -20.30 -3.78 4.73
N ILE A 36 -19.79 -2.57 4.98
CA ILE A 36 -20.62 -1.41 5.31
C ILE A 36 -21.21 -0.71 4.07
N GLY A 37 -20.97 -1.25 2.87
CA GLY A 37 -21.46 -0.69 1.60
C GLY A 37 -20.61 0.47 1.05
N ASP A 38 -19.46 0.76 1.65
CA ASP A 38 -18.54 1.82 1.21
C ASP A 38 -17.61 1.30 0.10
N ARG A 39 -18.18 1.23 -1.12
CA ARG A 39 -17.47 0.68 -2.29
C ARG A 39 -16.23 1.49 -2.66
N SER A 40 -16.29 2.81 -2.53
CA SER A 40 -15.18 3.71 -2.84
C SER A 40 -14.02 3.56 -1.85
N GLY A 41 -14.29 3.44 -0.55
CA GLY A 41 -13.26 3.17 0.43
C GLY A 41 -12.69 1.77 0.29
N ALA A 42 -13.52 0.76 -0.03
CA ALA A 42 -13.03 -0.59 -0.31
C ALA A 42 -12.03 -0.60 -1.48
N GLU A 43 -12.31 0.15 -2.55
CA GLU A 43 -11.41 0.30 -3.68
C GLU A 43 -10.13 1.04 -3.29
N ALA A 44 -10.23 2.14 -2.53
CA ALA A 44 -9.08 2.87 -2.03
C ALA A 44 -8.16 1.99 -1.16
N TRP A 45 -8.73 1.19 -0.25
CA TRP A 45 -7.95 0.27 0.60
C TRP A 45 -7.26 -0.83 -0.21
N ARG A 46 -7.88 -1.34 -1.28
CA ARG A 46 -7.22 -2.30 -2.20
C ARG A 46 -6.08 -1.67 -2.98
N ASP A 47 -6.20 -0.40 -3.37
CA ASP A 47 -5.15 0.33 -4.06
C ASP A 47 -3.92 0.54 -3.15
N ILE A 48 -4.17 0.92 -1.89
CA ILE A 48 -3.14 0.99 -0.82
C ILE A 48 -2.52 -0.40 -0.59
N ALA A 49 -3.36 -1.45 -0.58
CA ALA A 49 -3.07 -2.87 -0.78
C ALA A 49 -1.87 -3.15 -1.70
N GLY A 50 -2.11 -2.91 -2.99
CA GLY A 50 -1.17 -3.20 -4.05
C GLY A 50 0.10 -2.37 -3.96
N LEU A 51 0.00 -1.11 -3.53
CA LEU A 51 1.18 -0.27 -3.31
C LEU A 51 2.07 -0.83 -2.18
N ALA A 52 1.47 -1.24 -1.07
CA ALA A 52 2.19 -1.84 0.05
C ALA A 52 2.87 -3.16 -0.35
N GLU A 53 2.18 -4.02 -1.10
CA GLU A 53 2.71 -5.27 -1.62
C GLU A 53 3.88 -5.05 -2.59
N GLY A 54 3.78 -4.05 -3.47
CA GLY A 54 4.86 -3.67 -4.37
C GLY A 54 6.10 -3.17 -3.63
N MET A 55 5.92 -2.39 -2.55
CA MET A 55 7.03 -1.93 -1.71
C MET A 55 7.72 -3.08 -0.95
N LEU A 56 6.96 -4.10 -0.54
CA LEU A 56 7.49 -5.28 0.16
C LEU A 56 8.15 -6.28 -0.79
N SER A 57 7.59 -6.45 -2.00
CA SER A 57 8.11 -7.39 -3.00
C SER A 57 9.33 -6.85 -3.73
N ASP A 58 9.49 -5.53 -3.82
CA ASP A 58 10.61 -4.88 -4.48
C ASP A 58 11.44 -4.00 -3.52
N PRO A 59 12.17 -4.60 -2.57
CA PRO A 59 13.18 -3.86 -1.80
C PRO A 59 14.36 -3.41 -2.69
N CYS A 60 14.49 -3.98 -3.91
CA CYS A 60 15.66 -3.83 -4.78
C CYS A 60 15.63 -2.61 -5.72
N ARG A 61 14.47 -2.02 -6.05
CA ARG A 61 14.41 -0.76 -6.80
C ARG A 61 15.00 0.45 -6.05
N LEU A 62 15.38 0.28 -4.78
CA LEU A 62 16.14 1.26 -4.01
C LEU A 62 17.67 1.06 -4.10
N LEU A 63 18.14 -0.10 -4.56
CA LEU A 63 19.57 -0.46 -4.63
C LEU A 63 20.14 -0.48 -6.07
N ASP A 64 19.30 -0.56 -7.11
CA ASP A 64 19.77 -0.60 -8.51
C ASP A 64 20.43 0.72 -8.99
N ASN A 65 20.24 1.84 -8.27
CA ASN A 65 20.87 3.13 -8.60
C ASN A 65 22.15 3.43 -7.79
N VAL A 66 22.65 2.49 -6.96
CA VAL A 66 23.87 2.70 -6.16
C VAL A 66 25.08 1.89 -6.66
N THR A 67 24.90 0.94 -7.59
CA THR A 67 25.99 0.07 -8.07
C THR A 67 26.31 0.26 -9.56
N SER A 68 26.17 1.48 -10.08
CA SER A 68 26.74 1.87 -11.38
C SER A 68 27.37 3.26 -11.31
N ARG A 69 28.40 3.42 -10.47
CA ARG A 69 29.48 4.40 -10.65
C ARG A 69 30.78 3.87 -10.09
#